data_AF-A0A671XEC8-F1
#
_entry.id   AF-A0A671XEC8-F1
#
_cell.length_a   1.000
_cell.length_b   1.000
_cell.length_c   1.000
_cell.angle_alpha   90.00
_cell.angle_beta   90.00
_cell.angle_gamma   90.00
#
_symmetry.space_group_name_H-M   'P 1'
#
loop_
_entity.id
_entity.type
_entity.pdbx_description
1 polymer ?
#
loop_
_entity_poly.entity_id
_entity_poly.type
_entity_poly.pdbx_seq_one_letter_code
_entity_poly.pdbx_strand_id
1 'polypeptide(L)'
;MASSYGSLVREAIVLLDRFNAGRQCLDDFMEDASKDLQHMDSLHKNFILDIVSGCTEHKKLLDVVVSIFYRQNWKCLPRDRSQFVVICYLATFALDDLGLQHFSNIVKSLDIKKMQTFLNFFFTNLTTWIQAEWNTIYDAEYVEKNWIGPLLRWRPEINILIKQLADAVSCGGQVKKAPIKTTKPQEFSLTRPKPPHLPKPELIPQQEKSKPVSLISFKRGHTELLYEANMKQLRCANPQKSERTKVWAFLYAWTNSWPAKLNTAATLRQKALYDRQVEEELQRMERLVEGAREPSCFLQWQREMREKDLQEELTKIERRHLEGQISHKEAAIARARLMERNQETAQLKKEETAQLMRRYAEKRLQEEKEMRDLVQQVAEGHKNSKTAKEKLQKFKQSIAKEVSEQSRGLLCQALEEAHAELSRKFEIIAEIRVIESLPHIRAQSFDDTETAGYKLLGEMSLAELKERLSLLREAQLAEQQQRREHILEEKEKKKQQLVEHLDKIDIYRRMQAQAAAVRSGKTARLSLQAKVTQDETVLALQKKLKEKQQEHQRLKQAEGKKTKTPERPVGNSEIHNRVKKSLEELELSLEHHIQRNAYNVSF
;
A
#
# COMPACT_ATOMS: atom_id res chain seq x y z
N MET A 1 24.04 21.18 -26.78
CA MET A 1 23.46 20.33 -25.71
C MET A 1 24.62 19.78 -24.91
N ALA A 2 24.73 20.02 -23.60
CA ALA A 2 25.77 19.38 -22.82
C ALA A 2 25.42 17.90 -22.63
N SER A 3 26.18 16.99 -23.24
CA SER A 3 26.03 15.56 -22.98
C SER A 3 26.33 15.31 -21.51
N SER A 4 25.38 14.76 -20.77
CA SER A 4 25.66 14.36 -19.39
C SER A 4 26.66 13.21 -19.41
N TYR A 5 27.60 13.18 -18.46
CA TYR A 5 28.58 12.09 -18.36
C TYR A 5 27.93 10.69 -18.34
N GLY A 6 26.68 10.56 -17.85
CA GLY A 6 25.90 9.34 -17.93
C GLY A 6 25.57 8.85 -19.35
N SER A 7 25.45 9.75 -20.33
CA SER A 7 25.32 9.39 -21.75
C SER A 7 26.64 8.86 -22.33
N LEU A 8 27.76 9.51 -22.01
CA LEU A 8 29.10 9.10 -22.46
C LEU A 8 29.47 7.72 -21.90
N VAL A 9 29.21 7.50 -20.61
CA VAL A 9 29.45 6.21 -19.95
C VAL A 9 28.58 5.09 -20.54
N ARG A 10 27.35 5.38 -20.97
CA ARG A 10 26.52 4.39 -21.69
C ARG A 10 27.14 3.99 -23.04
N GLU A 11 27.72 4.94 -23.76
CA GLU A 11 28.42 4.66 -25.02
C GLU A 11 29.69 3.82 -24.78
N ALA A 12 30.48 4.17 -23.77
CA ALA A 12 31.65 3.37 -23.35
C ALA A 12 31.27 1.92 -22.95
N ILE A 13 30.12 1.72 -22.30
CA ILE A 13 29.60 0.37 -21.99
C ILE A 13 29.25 -0.41 -23.27
N VAL A 14 28.64 0.23 -24.26
CA VAL A 14 28.29 -0.41 -25.55
C VAL A 14 29.55 -0.79 -26.34
N LEU A 15 30.56 0.08 -26.37
CA LEU A 15 31.86 -0.21 -26.99
C LEU A 15 32.58 -1.36 -26.26
N LEU A 16 32.59 -1.36 -24.93
CA LEU A 16 33.20 -2.45 -24.14
C LEU A 16 32.46 -3.79 -24.32
N ASP A 17 31.13 -3.78 -24.48
CA ASP A 17 30.35 -4.97 -24.87
C ASP A 17 30.75 -5.48 -26.26
N ARG A 18 30.87 -4.58 -27.25
CA ARG A 18 31.30 -4.92 -28.63
C ARG A 18 32.71 -5.49 -28.65
N PHE A 19 33.65 -4.91 -27.91
CA PHE A 19 35.02 -5.41 -27.77
C PHE A 19 35.05 -6.82 -27.15
N ASN A 20 34.35 -7.03 -26.02
CA ASN A 20 34.31 -8.33 -25.35
C ASN A 20 33.56 -9.42 -26.15
N ALA A 21 32.71 -9.05 -27.12
CA ALA A 21 32.07 -9.98 -28.05
C ALA A 21 32.97 -10.35 -29.24
N GLY A 22 33.95 -9.50 -29.58
CA GLY A 22 34.94 -9.74 -30.62
C GLY A 22 36.18 -10.51 -30.16
N ARG A 23 37.02 -10.90 -31.13
CA ARG A 23 38.42 -11.30 -30.90
C ARG A 23 39.35 -10.39 -31.72
N GLN A 24 39.21 -9.08 -31.50
CA GLN A 24 40.00 -8.05 -32.17
C GLN A 24 41.15 -7.59 -31.26
N CYS A 25 42.23 -7.06 -31.84
CA CYS A 25 43.26 -6.38 -31.06
C CYS A 25 42.66 -5.12 -30.41
N LEU A 26 43.24 -4.66 -29.29
CA LEU A 26 42.79 -3.43 -28.65
C LEU A 26 43.02 -2.23 -29.57
N ASP A 27 44.24 -2.08 -30.10
CA ASP A 27 44.63 -0.91 -30.92
C ASP A 27 43.74 -0.78 -32.17
N ASP A 28 43.58 -1.87 -32.93
CA ASP A 28 42.69 -1.94 -34.10
C ASP A 28 41.24 -1.54 -33.75
N PHE A 29 40.72 -2.06 -32.63
CA PHE A 29 39.37 -1.76 -32.17
C PHE A 29 39.22 -0.29 -31.75
N MET A 30 40.24 0.29 -31.11
CA MET A 30 40.24 1.67 -30.65
C MET A 30 40.33 2.65 -31.82
N GLU A 31 41.06 2.31 -32.89
CA GLU A 31 41.03 3.08 -34.15
C GLU A 31 39.63 3.06 -34.80
N ASP A 32 38.97 1.90 -34.85
CA ASP A 32 37.63 1.77 -35.45
C ASP A 32 36.55 2.46 -34.60
N ALA A 33 36.59 2.30 -33.27
CA ALA A 33 35.72 3.05 -32.36
C ALA A 33 35.97 4.58 -32.45
N SER A 34 37.23 4.99 -32.68
CA SER A 34 37.59 6.38 -32.94
C SER A 34 37.01 6.92 -34.25
N LYS A 35 36.84 6.08 -35.28
CA LYS A 35 36.14 6.42 -36.53
C LYS A 35 34.62 6.51 -36.31
N ASP A 36 34.03 5.56 -35.59
CA ASP A 36 32.58 5.55 -35.29
C ASP A 36 32.14 6.78 -34.46
N LEU A 37 33.02 7.33 -33.62
CA LEU A 37 32.76 8.51 -32.77
C LEU A 37 33.10 9.88 -33.42
N GLN A 38 33.36 9.95 -34.73
CA GLN A 38 33.82 11.19 -35.42
C GLN A 38 32.92 12.43 -35.26
N HIS A 39 31.63 12.26 -34.96
CA HIS A 39 30.69 13.37 -34.78
C HIS A 39 30.58 13.90 -33.33
N MET A 40 31.34 13.32 -32.39
CA MET A 40 31.40 13.79 -31.00
C MET A 40 32.50 14.84 -30.78
N ASP A 41 32.33 15.66 -29.75
CA ASP A 41 33.40 16.56 -29.29
C ASP A 41 34.65 15.77 -28.83
N SER A 42 35.83 16.30 -29.11
CA SER A 42 37.11 15.62 -28.92
C SER A 42 37.35 15.21 -27.46
N LEU A 43 36.94 16.03 -26.50
CA LEU A 43 37.11 15.72 -25.06
C LEU A 43 36.18 14.58 -24.63
N HIS A 44 34.93 14.59 -25.08
CA HIS A 44 33.98 13.52 -24.83
C HIS A 44 34.39 12.20 -25.49
N LYS A 45 34.91 12.27 -26.71
CA LYS A 45 35.45 11.12 -27.45
C LYS A 45 36.62 10.48 -26.71
N ASN A 46 37.61 11.28 -26.30
CA ASN A 46 38.77 10.79 -25.55
C ASN A 46 38.32 10.16 -24.23
N PHE A 47 37.45 10.82 -23.45
CA PHE A 47 36.89 10.26 -22.22
C PHE A 47 36.20 8.89 -22.39
N ILE A 48 35.49 8.66 -23.50
CA ILE A 48 34.89 7.36 -23.81
C ILE A 48 35.98 6.32 -24.11
N LEU A 49 36.98 6.68 -24.91
CA LEU A 49 38.07 5.78 -25.29
C LEU A 49 38.97 5.43 -24.10
N ASP A 50 39.33 6.41 -23.26
CA ASP A 50 40.14 6.23 -22.05
C ASP A 50 39.48 5.24 -21.08
N ILE A 51 38.14 5.32 -20.90
CA ILE A 51 37.38 4.35 -20.10
C ILE A 51 37.49 2.95 -20.69
N VAL A 52 37.33 2.79 -22.01
CA VAL A 52 37.41 1.47 -22.66
C VAL A 52 38.82 0.90 -22.53
N SER A 53 39.86 1.69 -22.83
CA SER A 53 41.27 1.29 -22.68
C SER A 53 41.58 0.86 -21.25
N GLY A 54 41.32 1.73 -20.26
CA GLY A 54 41.59 1.44 -18.85
C GLY A 54 40.80 0.24 -18.30
N CYS A 55 39.56 0.01 -18.78
CA CYS A 55 38.80 -1.20 -18.45
C CYS A 55 39.44 -2.48 -19.03
N THR A 56 40.11 -2.39 -20.18
CA THR A 56 40.79 -3.53 -20.82
C THR A 56 42.20 -3.76 -20.26
N GLU A 57 42.95 -2.71 -19.94
CA GLU A 57 44.26 -2.77 -19.30
C GLU A 57 44.17 -3.37 -17.89
N HIS A 58 43.29 -2.82 -17.04
CA HIS A 58 43.09 -3.31 -15.67
C HIS A 58 42.10 -4.48 -15.58
N LYS A 59 41.79 -5.14 -16.69
CA LYS A 59 40.77 -6.21 -16.77
C LYS A 59 40.95 -7.31 -15.72
N LYS A 60 42.19 -7.76 -15.46
CA LYS A 60 42.48 -8.80 -14.45
C LYS A 60 42.01 -8.39 -13.04
N LEU A 61 42.26 -7.14 -12.65
CA LEU A 61 41.91 -6.58 -11.35
C LEU A 61 40.40 -6.35 -11.23
N LEU A 62 39.77 -5.84 -12.28
CA LEU A 62 38.33 -5.57 -12.33
C LEU A 62 37.52 -6.88 -12.38
N ASP A 63 37.99 -7.91 -13.09
CA ASP A 63 37.34 -9.22 -13.19
C ASP A 63 37.32 -9.99 -11.87
N VAL A 64 38.28 -9.77 -10.95
CA VAL A 64 38.23 -10.31 -9.57
C VAL A 64 36.95 -9.84 -8.88
N VAL A 65 36.73 -8.52 -8.82
CA VAL A 65 35.58 -7.90 -8.15
C VAL A 65 34.28 -8.28 -8.87
N VAL A 66 34.22 -8.09 -10.19
CA VAL A 66 33.00 -8.27 -10.96
C VAL A 66 32.62 -9.75 -11.08
N SER A 67 33.56 -10.68 -11.24
CA SER A 67 33.21 -12.12 -11.32
C SER A 67 32.65 -12.68 -10.02
N ILE A 68 33.11 -12.19 -8.87
CA ILE A 68 32.58 -12.60 -7.55
C ILE A 68 31.24 -11.92 -7.28
N PHE A 69 31.08 -10.63 -7.64
CA PHE A 69 29.79 -9.95 -7.61
C PHE A 69 28.70 -10.72 -8.38
N TYR A 70 29.02 -11.16 -9.60
CA TYR A 70 28.11 -11.95 -10.45
C TYR A 70 27.77 -13.31 -9.87
N ARG A 71 28.73 -14.00 -9.25
CA ARG A 71 28.47 -15.30 -8.58
C ARG A 71 27.54 -15.16 -7.39
N GLN A 72 27.60 -14.06 -6.66
CA GLN A 72 26.73 -13.79 -5.52
C GLN A 72 25.35 -13.23 -5.94
N ASN A 73 25.29 -12.40 -6.98
CA ASN A 73 24.08 -11.68 -7.40
C ASN A 73 23.51 -12.21 -8.72
N TRP A 74 22.93 -13.42 -8.68
CA TRP A 74 22.33 -14.13 -9.82
C TRP A 74 21.24 -13.38 -10.61
N LYS A 75 20.75 -12.23 -10.10
CA LYS A 75 19.74 -11.39 -10.75
C LYS A 75 20.31 -10.43 -11.80
N CYS A 76 21.63 -10.31 -11.92
CA CYS A 76 22.28 -9.47 -12.94
C CYS A 76 22.39 -10.25 -14.26
N LEU A 77 22.03 -9.65 -15.39
CA LEU A 77 22.19 -10.31 -16.70
C LEU A 77 23.66 -10.26 -17.13
N PRO A 78 24.16 -11.22 -17.92
CA PRO A 78 25.51 -11.15 -18.50
C PRO A 78 25.77 -9.87 -19.30
N ARG A 79 24.73 -9.32 -19.95
CA ARG A 79 24.76 -8.04 -20.66
C ARG A 79 25.04 -6.83 -19.75
N ASP A 80 24.75 -6.93 -18.46
CA ASP A 80 25.07 -5.85 -17.52
C ASP A 80 26.56 -5.85 -17.12
N ARG A 81 27.39 -6.81 -17.59
CA ARG A 81 28.74 -7.02 -17.04
C ARG A 81 29.64 -5.82 -17.28
N SER A 82 29.66 -5.30 -18.51
CA SER A 82 30.46 -4.14 -18.89
C SER A 82 30.05 -2.89 -18.10
N GLN A 83 28.77 -2.75 -17.72
CA GLN A 83 28.31 -1.67 -16.83
C GLN A 83 28.98 -1.76 -15.45
N PHE A 84 29.08 -2.96 -14.86
CA PHE A 84 29.76 -3.11 -13.57
C PHE A 84 31.29 -2.99 -13.68
N VAL A 85 31.90 -3.44 -14.78
CA VAL A 85 33.34 -3.24 -15.04
C VAL A 85 33.66 -1.75 -15.15
N VAL A 86 32.93 -0.99 -15.98
CA VAL A 86 33.12 0.45 -16.15
C VAL A 86 32.91 1.22 -14.84
N ILE A 87 31.89 0.87 -14.06
CA ILE A 87 31.65 1.54 -12.76
C ILE A 87 32.70 1.15 -11.72
N CYS A 88 33.24 -0.07 -11.75
CA CYS A 88 34.35 -0.48 -10.91
C CYS A 88 35.66 0.26 -11.28
N TYR A 89 35.93 0.41 -12.59
CA TYR A 89 37.05 1.19 -13.10
C TYR A 89 36.93 2.66 -12.70
N LEU A 90 35.79 3.29 -12.97
CA LEU A 90 35.53 4.69 -12.62
C LEU A 90 35.62 4.94 -11.11
N ALA A 91 35.18 3.99 -10.27
CA ALA A 91 35.31 4.11 -8.82
C ALA A 91 36.76 3.96 -8.33
N THR A 92 37.57 3.10 -8.96
CA THR A 92 38.92 2.74 -8.50
C THR A 92 40.01 3.67 -9.04
N PHE A 93 39.89 4.11 -10.30
CA PHE A 93 40.95 4.82 -11.02
C PHE A 93 40.61 6.26 -11.38
N ALA A 94 39.33 6.57 -11.63
CA ALA A 94 38.91 7.90 -12.12
C ALA A 94 38.15 8.74 -11.08
N LEU A 95 37.92 8.23 -9.85
CA LEU A 95 37.01 8.87 -8.90
C LEU A 95 37.52 10.22 -8.37
N ASP A 96 38.84 10.33 -8.17
CA ASP A 96 39.49 11.58 -7.75
C ASP A 96 39.46 12.65 -8.86
N ASP A 97 39.76 12.28 -10.11
CA ASP A 97 39.79 13.20 -11.26
C ASP A 97 38.38 13.64 -11.72
N LEU A 98 37.45 12.69 -11.77
CA LEU A 98 36.05 12.92 -12.17
C LEU A 98 35.25 13.64 -11.09
N GLY A 99 35.59 13.39 -9.83
CA GLY A 99 34.91 13.91 -8.64
C GLY A 99 33.55 13.28 -8.37
N LEU A 100 33.19 13.25 -7.08
CA LEU A 100 31.97 12.62 -6.57
C LEU A 100 30.67 13.09 -7.24
N GLN A 101 30.56 14.37 -7.65
CA GLN A 101 29.33 14.89 -8.25
C GLN A 101 29.06 14.29 -9.63
N HIS A 102 30.07 14.21 -10.50
CA HIS A 102 29.92 13.60 -11.81
C HIS A 102 29.73 12.08 -11.68
N PHE A 103 30.47 11.42 -10.79
CA PHE A 103 30.28 10.01 -10.46
C PHE A 103 28.86 9.70 -9.97
N SER A 104 28.33 10.50 -9.03
CA SER A 104 26.96 10.43 -8.52
C SER A 104 25.92 10.58 -9.64
N ASN A 105 26.14 11.50 -10.59
CA ASN A 105 25.26 11.70 -11.75
C ASN A 105 25.32 10.51 -12.73
N ILE A 106 26.50 9.95 -13.01
CA ILE A 106 26.66 8.73 -13.82
C ILE A 106 25.90 7.56 -13.18
N VAL A 107 26.17 7.29 -11.89
CA VAL A 107 25.54 6.21 -11.12
C VAL A 107 24.02 6.34 -11.10
N LYS A 108 23.48 7.56 -10.91
CA LYS A 108 22.03 7.84 -10.93
C LYS A 108 21.41 7.76 -12.33
N SER A 109 22.20 7.96 -13.39
CA SER A 109 21.74 7.82 -14.78
C SER A 109 21.60 6.36 -15.23
N LEU A 110 22.22 5.42 -14.51
CA LEU A 110 22.17 3.99 -14.75
C LEU A 110 21.05 3.31 -13.92
N ASP A 111 20.96 1.98 -13.96
CA ASP A 111 19.98 1.25 -13.15
C ASP A 111 20.28 1.40 -11.65
N ILE A 112 19.53 2.29 -10.99
CA ILE A 112 19.65 2.67 -9.58
C ILE A 112 19.72 1.44 -8.66
N LYS A 113 18.91 0.39 -8.92
CA LYS A 113 18.87 -0.82 -8.08
C LYS A 113 20.14 -1.65 -8.25
N LYS A 114 20.59 -1.85 -9.49
CA LYS A 114 21.85 -2.56 -9.79
C LYS A 114 23.05 -1.81 -9.21
N MET A 115 23.12 -0.49 -9.39
CA MET A 115 24.25 0.31 -8.93
C MET A 115 24.30 0.42 -7.40
N GLN A 116 23.18 0.60 -6.70
CA GLN A 116 23.12 0.53 -5.24
C GLN A 116 23.67 -0.82 -4.74
N THR A 117 23.23 -1.92 -5.35
CA THR A 117 23.64 -3.28 -4.96
C THR A 117 25.14 -3.50 -5.17
N PHE A 118 25.67 -3.03 -6.32
CA PHE A 118 27.08 -3.17 -6.66
C PHE A 118 28.00 -2.31 -5.79
N LEU A 119 27.69 -1.03 -5.61
CA LEU A 119 28.51 -0.14 -4.78
C LEU A 119 28.53 -0.59 -3.32
N ASN A 120 27.38 -1.03 -2.79
CA ASN A 120 27.31 -1.60 -1.45
C ASN A 120 28.17 -2.86 -1.32
N PHE A 121 28.12 -3.76 -2.31
CA PHE A 121 29.00 -4.93 -2.36
C PHE A 121 30.48 -4.53 -2.39
N PHE A 122 30.88 -3.63 -3.29
CA PHE A 122 32.28 -3.24 -3.49
C PHE A 122 32.87 -2.61 -2.22
N PHE A 123 32.25 -1.56 -1.68
CA PHE A 123 32.77 -0.83 -0.51
C PHE A 123 32.57 -1.55 0.84
N THR A 124 31.77 -2.62 0.89
CA THR A 124 31.72 -3.54 2.06
C THR A 124 32.85 -4.56 2.02
N ASN A 125 33.21 -5.07 0.84
CA ASN A 125 34.21 -6.13 0.68
C ASN A 125 35.63 -5.61 0.40
N LEU A 126 35.81 -4.30 0.19
CA LEU A 126 37.07 -3.68 -0.21
C LEU A 126 38.26 -4.10 0.66
N THR A 127 38.18 -3.87 1.97
CA THR A 127 39.25 -4.18 2.95
C THR A 127 39.19 -5.61 3.49
N THR A 128 38.42 -6.50 2.85
CA THR A 128 38.34 -7.90 3.26
C THR A 128 39.07 -8.78 2.24
N TRP A 129 38.34 -9.44 1.35
CA TRP A 129 38.93 -10.30 0.34
C TRP A 129 39.34 -9.54 -0.93
N ILE A 130 38.75 -8.39 -1.26
CA ILE A 130 39.10 -7.66 -2.49
C ILE A 130 40.56 -7.20 -2.45
N GLN A 131 40.96 -6.55 -1.35
CA GLN A 131 42.36 -6.20 -1.10
C GLN A 131 43.28 -7.42 -1.10
N ALA A 132 42.89 -8.52 -0.44
CA ALA A 132 43.70 -9.74 -0.39
C ALA A 132 43.94 -10.33 -1.79
N GLU A 133 42.91 -10.39 -2.65
CA GLU A 133 43.04 -10.85 -4.04
C GLU A 133 43.85 -9.86 -4.90
N TRP A 134 43.67 -8.54 -4.74
CA TRP A 134 44.46 -7.53 -5.44
C TRP A 134 45.96 -7.60 -5.09
N ASN A 135 46.28 -7.87 -3.82
CA ASN A 135 47.64 -8.13 -3.34
C ASN A 135 48.27 -9.42 -3.91
N THR A 136 47.51 -10.29 -4.60
CA THR A 136 48.09 -11.43 -5.36
C THR A 136 48.50 -11.05 -6.79
N ILE A 137 47.98 -9.93 -7.31
CA ILE A 137 48.21 -9.46 -8.68
C ILE A 137 49.26 -8.34 -8.70
N TYR A 138 49.24 -7.48 -7.68
CA TYR A 138 50.14 -6.34 -7.51
C TYR A 138 50.74 -6.33 -6.09
N ASP A 139 51.85 -5.61 -5.93
CA ASP A 139 52.50 -5.46 -4.62
C ASP A 139 51.57 -4.82 -3.58
N ALA A 140 51.62 -5.33 -2.34
CA ALA A 140 50.68 -5.00 -1.29
C ALA A 140 50.79 -3.53 -0.83
N GLU A 141 52.00 -2.97 -0.78
CA GLU A 141 52.21 -1.55 -0.45
C GLU A 141 51.66 -0.65 -1.56
N TYR A 142 51.85 -1.04 -2.82
CA TYR A 142 51.30 -0.33 -3.97
C TYR A 142 49.76 -0.35 -3.98
N VAL A 143 49.13 -1.51 -3.73
CA VAL A 143 47.67 -1.67 -3.68
C VAL A 143 47.06 -0.82 -2.55
N GLU A 144 47.64 -0.90 -1.35
CA GLU A 144 47.15 -0.14 -0.19
C GLU A 144 47.23 1.36 -0.44
N LYS A 145 48.39 1.85 -0.91
CA LYS A 145 48.65 3.27 -1.09
C LYS A 145 47.85 3.89 -2.25
N ASN A 146 47.77 3.22 -3.39
CA ASN A 146 47.25 3.82 -4.62
C ASN A 146 45.77 3.52 -4.88
N TRP A 147 45.21 2.44 -4.31
CA TRP A 147 43.81 2.05 -4.57
C TRP A 147 42.96 1.97 -3.30
N ILE A 148 43.40 1.23 -2.27
CA ILE A 148 42.60 1.04 -1.05
C ILE A 148 42.49 2.35 -0.26
N GLY A 149 43.59 3.08 -0.06
CA GLY A 149 43.61 4.37 0.63
C GLY A 149 42.66 5.42 0.02
N PRO A 150 42.73 5.72 -1.28
CA PRO A 150 41.80 6.62 -1.95
C PRO A 150 40.34 6.15 -1.89
N LEU A 151 40.07 4.86 -2.10
CA LEU A 151 38.71 4.31 -1.98
C LEU A 151 38.17 4.39 -0.54
N LEU A 152 39.01 4.18 0.47
CA LEU A 152 38.65 4.36 1.88
C LEU A 152 38.36 5.82 2.23
N ARG A 153 39.12 6.76 1.66
CA ARG A 153 38.89 8.21 1.81
C ARG A 153 37.51 8.61 1.30
N TRP A 154 37.06 8.10 0.15
CA TRP A 154 35.73 8.37 -0.44
C TRP A 154 34.59 7.55 0.16
N ARG A 155 34.87 6.61 1.06
CA ARG A 155 33.88 5.69 1.64
C ARG A 155 32.72 6.39 2.35
N PRO A 156 32.87 7.45 3.17
CA PRO A 156 31.73 8.09 3.83
C PRO A 156 30.80 8.79 2.83
N GLU A 157 31.33 9.46 1.81
CA GLU A 157 30.55 10.10 0.76
C GLU A 157 29.81 9.09 -0.13
N ILE A 158 30.50 7.99 -0.49
CA ILE A 158 29.89 6.90 -1.26
C ILE A 158 28.81 6.19 -0.44
N ASN A 159 28.97 6.04 0.88
CA ASN A 159 27.90 5.52 1.75
C ASN A 159 26.67 6.44 1.78
N ILE A 160 26.85 7.77 1.75
CA ILE A 160 25.74 8.72 1.60
C ILE A 160 25.05 8.52 0.23
N LEU A 161 25.82 8.33 -0.85
CA LEU A 161 25.27 8.03 -2.18
C LEU A 161 24.50 6.70 -2.19
N ILE A 162 25.05 5.61 -1.62
CA ILE A 162 24.38 4.30 -1.50
C ILE A 162 23.05 4.45 -0.74
N LYS A 163 23.02 5.24 0.34
CA LYS A 163 21.79 5.52 1.09
C LYS A 163 20.77 6.31 0.25
N GLN A 164 21.20 7.37 -0.46
CA GLN A 164 20.32 8.11 -1.38
C GLN A 164 19.71 7.20 -2.46
N LEU A 165 20.49 6.26 -2.99
CA LEU A 165 20.01 5.27 -3.96
C LEU A 165 19.02 4.30 -3.30
N ALA A 166 19.29 3.83 -2.08
CA ALA A 166 18.37 2.97 -1.31
C ALA A 166 17.01 3.63 -1.03
N ASP A 167 17.04 4.91 -0.65
CA ASP A 167 15.84 5.72 -0.41
C ASP A 167 15.06 5.93 -1.71
N ALA A 168 15.75 6.23 -2.82
CA ALA A 168 15.14 6.35 -4.15
C ALA A 168 14.53 5.02 -4.66
N VAL A 169 15.19 3.89 -4.41
CA VAL A 169 14.69 2.54 -4.73
C VAL A 169 13.43 2.20 -3.92
N SER A 170 13.40 2.57 -2.65
CA SER A 170 12.26 2.37 -1.75
C SER A 170 11.08 3.30 -2.10
N CYS A 171 11.37 4.53 -2.50
CA CYS A 171 10.38 5.50 -2.96
C CYS A 171 9.90 5.26 -4.39
N GLY A 172 10.58 4.44 -5.20
CA GLY A 172 10.21 4.16 -6.59
C GLY A 172 8.84 3.50 -6.81
N GLY A 173 8.23 2.94 -5.74
CA GLY A 173 6.83 2.49 -5.75
C GLY A 173 5.81 3.61 -5.45
N GLN A 174 6.27 4.72 -4.85
CA GLN A 174 5.50 5.94 -4.69
C GLN A 174 5.97 6.95 -5.74
N VAL A 175 5.41 6.84 -6.94
CA VAL A 175 5.20 8.05 -7.75
C VAL A 175 4.45 9.01 -6.83
N LYS A 176 5.15 10.05 -6.33
CA LYS A 176 4.51 11.22 -5.76
C LYS A 176 3.60 11.73 -6.86
N LYS A 177 2.32 11.38 -6.82
CA LYS A 177 1.29 12.03 -7.64
C LYS A 177 1.56 13.51 -7.47
N ALA A 178 1.88 14.20 -8.56
CA ALA A 178 2.05 15.65 -8.54
C ALA A 178 0.86 16.20 -7.76
N PRO A 179 1.06 17.09 -6.76
CA PRO A 179 -0.01 17.52 -5.88
C PRO A 179 -1.15 17.96 -6.77
N ILE A 180 -2.25 17.21 -6.72
CA ILE A 180 -3.39 17.42 -7.60
C ILE A 180 -3.81 18.85 -7.31
N LYS A 181 -3.56 19.75 -8.27
CA LYS A 181 -3.96 21.15 -8.14
C LYS A 181 -5.44 21.08 -7.80
N THR A 182 -5.81 21.51 -6.59
CA THR A 182 -7.21 21.50 -6.15
C THR A 182 -8.01 22.13 -7.26
N THR A 183 -8.91 21.36 -7.88
CA THR A 183 -9.71 21.84 -9.00
C THR A 183 -10.56 22.98 -8.48
N LYS A 184 -10.07 24.21 -8.64
CA LYS A 184 -10.88 25.41 -8.43
C LYS A 184 -12.05 25.27 -9.41
N PRO A 185 -13.30 25.39 -8.97
CA PRO A 185 -14.43 25.49 -9.89
C PRO A 185 -14.16 26.70 -10.79
N GLN A 186 -13.82 26.44 -12.05
CA GLN A 186 -13.79 27.49 -13.05
C GLN A 186 -15.22 27.62 -13.55
N GLU A 187 -15.84 28.75 -13.27
CA GLU A 187 -17.22 29.01 -13.69
C GLU A 187 -17.30 28.87 -15.21
N PHE A 188 -18.18 27.98 -15.65
CA PHE A 188 -18.33 27.65 -17.06
C PHE A 188 -19.07 28.80 -17.74
N SER A 189 -18.50 29.32 -18.82
CA SER A 189 -19.21 30.27 -19.68
C SER A 189 -20.42 29.54 -20.30
N LEU A 190 -21.63 29.93 -19.88
CA LEU A 190 -22.91 29.41 -20.38
C LEU A 190 -23.07 29.67 -21.88
N THR A 191 -22.45 28.81 -22.68
CA THR A 191 -22.53 28.79 -24.13
C THR A 191 -23.33 27.55 -24.51
N ARG A 192 -24.39 27.74 -25.30
CA ARG A 192 -25.34 26.67 -25.64
C ARG A 192 -24.65 25.54 -26.42
N PRO A 193 -25.14 24.30 -26.33
CA PRO A 193 -24.47 23.17 -26.97
C PRO A 193 -24.24 23.39 -28.46
N LYS A 194 -23.10 22.92 -28.96
CA LYS A 194 -22.77 22.82 -30.40
C LYS A 194 -22.95 21.34 -30.83
N PRO A 195 -22.95 20.90 -32.12
CA PRO A 195 -23.82 19.82 -32.48
C PRO A 195 -23.20 18.42 -32.46
N PRO A 196 -23.96 17.34 -32.15
CA PRO A 196 -23.57 15.95 -32.39
C PRO A 196 -24.43 15.25 -33.47
N HIS A 197 -23.81 14.78 -34.56
CA HIS A 197 -24.42 13.85 -35.55
C HIS A 197 -24.29 12.46 -34.92
N LEU A 198 -25.07 11.49 -35.37
CA LEU A 198 -25.04 10.13 -34.85
C LEU A 198 -24.38 9.17 -35.86
N PRO A 199 -23.24 8.53 -35.52
CA PRO A 199 -22.87 7.25 -36.11
C PRO A 199 -23.83 6.19 -35.57
N LYS A 200 -24.20 5.23 -36.43
CA LYS A 200 -25.14 4.14 -36.10
C LYS A 200 -24.45 3.02 -35.30
N PRO A 201 -24.92 2.66 -34.09
CA PRO A 201 -24.42 1.48 -33.38
C PRO A 201 -25.07 0.19 -33.91
N GLU A 202 -24.31 -0.91 -33.96
CA GLU A 202 -24.84 -2.25 -34.20
C GLU A 202 -25.69 -2.76 -33.02
N LEU A 203 -26.63 -3.66 -33.32
CA LEU A 203 -27.55 -4.23 -32.35
C LEU A 203 -26.88 -5.31 -31.50
N ILE A 204 -26.70 -5.03 -30.21
CA ILE A 204 -26.49 -6.07 -29.19
C ILE A 204 -27.84 -6.80 -28.97
N PRO A 205 -27.88 -8.14 -28.96
CA PRO A 205 -29.10 -8.89 -28.64
C PRO A 205 -29.66 -8.48 -27.27
N GLN A 206 -30.92 -8.06 -27.22
CA GLN A 206 -31.57 -7.71 -25.96
C GLN A 206 -31.88 -8.98 -25.17
N GLN A 207 -31.35 -9.08 -23.94
CA GLN A 207 -31.95 -9.95 -22.93
C GLN A 207 -33.32 -9.37 -22.54
N GLU A 208 -34.32 -10.24 -22.42
CA GLU A 208 -35.65 -9.84 -21.95
C GLU A 208 -35.58 -9.19 -20.56
N LYS A 209 -36.24 -8.05 -20.41
CA LYS A 209 -36.37 -7.38 -19.11
C LYS A 209 -37.30 -8.18 -18.22
N SER A 210 -36.81 -8.59 -17.05
CA SER A 210 -37.66 -9.18 -16.02
C SER A 210 -38.74 -8.19 -15.56
N LYS A 211 -39.95 -8.71 -15.31
CA LYS A 211 -41.12 -7.90 -14.92
C LYS A 211 -40.87 -7.24 -13.55
N PRO A 212 -41.34 -6.00 -13.33
CA PRO A 212 -41.23 -5.35 -12.03
C PRO A 212 -42.09 -6.10 -10.99
N VAL A 213 -41.47 -6.51 -9.89
CA VAL A 213 -42.18 -7.09 -8.74
C VAL A 213 -42.88 -5.96 -7.98
N SER A 214 -44.16 -6.18 -7.64
CA SER A 214 -44.98 -5.20 -6.91
C SER A 214 -44.46 -4.95 -5.49
N LEU A 215 -44.32 -3.68 -5.11
CA LEU A 215 -44.21 -3.29 -3.71
C LEU A 215 -45.55 -3.50 -2.99
N ILE A 216 -45.81 -4.71 -2.48
CA ILE A 216 -46.54 -5.02 -1.23
C ILE A 216 -46.19 -6.48 -0.88
N SER A 217 -45.17 -6.70 -0.05
CA SER A 217 -44.91 -7.93 0.76
C SER A 217 -43.58 -7.89 1.54
N PHE A 218 -43.11 -6.71 1.99
CA PHE A 218 -41.81 -6.55 2.68
C PHE A 218 -41.93 -6.31 4.20
N LYS A 219 -42.69 -7.14 4.92
CA LYS A 219 -42.63 -7.24 6.39
C LYS A 219 -42.78 -8.69 6.86
N ARG A 220 -41.75 -9.17 7.58
CA ARG A 220 -41.49 -10.53 8.14
C ARG A 220 -40.72 -11.48 7.18
N GLY A 221 -39.47 -11.78 7.55
CA GLY A 221 -38.57 -12.72 6.85
C GLY A 221 -37.11 -12.24 6.72
N HIS A 222 -36.87 -10.93 6.65
CA HIS A 222 -35.55 -10.41 6.28
C HIS A 222 -34.49 -10.35 7.38
N THR A 223 -34.83 -10.56 8.66
CA THR A 223 -33.80 -10.66 9.72
C THR A 223 -32.97 -11.93 9.58
N GLU A 224 -33.60 -13.05 9.24
CA GLU A 224 -32.94 -14.36 9.15
C GLU A 224 -32.09 -14.44 7.88
N LEU A 225 -32.61 -14.00 6.74
CA LEU A 225 -31.84 -13.90 5.49
C LEU A 225 -30.69 -12.88 5.56
N LEU A 226 -30.82 -11.76 6.30
CA LEU A 226 -29.69 -10.86 6.54
C LEU A 226 -28.65 -11.47 7.45
N TYR A 227 -29.05 -12.20 8.49
CA TYR A 227 -28.12 -12.90 9.38
C TYR A 227 -27.38 -14.01 8.63
N GLU A 228 -28.09 -14.76 7.78
CA GLU A 228 -27.53 -15.81 6.95
C GLU A 228 -26.61 -15.24 5.84
N ALA A 229 -26.97 -14.11 5.21
CA ALA A 229 -26.13 -13.42 4.23
C ALA A 229 -24.86 -12.84 4.86
N ASN A 230 -24.95 -12.24 6.05
CA ASN A 230 -23.82 -11.70 6.80
C ASN A 230 -22.87 -12.84 7.26
N MET A 231 -23.43 -13.98 7.69
CA MET A 231 -22.67 -15.21 7.95
C MET A 231 -22.04 -15.82 6.68
N LYS A 232 -22.69 -15.70 5.52
CA LYS A 232 -22.15 -16.14 4.21
C LYS A 232 -21.11 -15.18 3.64
N GLN A 233 -21.06 -13.91 4.06
CA GLN A 233 -20.09 -12.91 3.60
C GLN A 233 -18.64 -13.28 3.95
N LEU A 234 -18.44 -14.10 5.00
CA LEU A 234 -17.15 -14.68 5.38
C LEU A 234 -16.77 -15.97 4.62
N ARG A 235 -17.64 -16.54 3.77
CA ARG A 235 -17.35 -17.75 2.97
C ARG A 235 -16.46 -17.51 1.74
N CYS A 236 -16.01 -16.27 1.49
CA CYS A 236 -15.00 -16.00 0.47
C CYS A 236 -13.64 -16.68 0.76
N ALA A 237 -13.42 -17.10 2.01
CA ALA A 237 -12.35 -18.03 2.39
C ALA A 237 -12.95 -19.42 2.69
N ASN A 238 -13.25 -20.21 1.65
CA ASN A 238 -13.72 -21.59 1.83
C ASN A 238 -12.56 -22.47 2.34
N PRO A 239 -12.62 -23.05 3.57
CA PRO A 239 -11.53 -23.88 4.10
C PRO A 239 -11.44 -25.23 3.38
N GLN A 240 -12.54 -25.68 2.78
CA GLN A 240 -12.58 -26.88 1.97
C GLN A 240 -12.14 -26.55 0.54
N LYS A 241 -10.89 -26.92 0.24
CA LYS A 241 -10.35 -26.99 -1.13
C LYS A 241 -11.33 -27.73 -2.03
N SER A 242 -11.61 -27.19 -3.22
CA SER A 242 -12.50 -27.86 -4.20
C SER A 242 -11.99 -29.26 -4.54
N GLU A 243 -12.86 -30.17 -4.99
CA GLU A 243 -12.44 -31.50 -5.49
C GLU A 243 -11.28 -31.39 -6.49
N ARG A 244 -11.37 -30.48 -7.46
CA ARG A 244 -10.27 -30.20 -8.39
C ARG A 244 -9.00 -29.72 -7.68
N THR A 245 -9.10 -28.89 -6.64
CA THR A 245 -7.93 -28.44 -5.85
C THR A 245 -7.37 -29.52 -4.93
N LYS A 246 -8.19 -30.47 -4.46
CA LYS A 246 -7.73 -31.67 -3.73
C LYS A 246 -7.01 -32.61 -4.69
N VAL A 247 -7.60 -32.90 -5.85
CA VAL A 247 -6.99 -33.71 -6.93
C VAL A 247 -5.72 -33.06 -7.44
N TRP A 248 -5.69 -31.74 -7.66
CA TRP A 248 -4.46 -31.01 -7.99
C TRP A 248 -3.44 -31.04 -6.86
N ALA A 249 -3.82 -30.97 -5.59
CA ALA A 249 -2.90 -31.12 -4.47
C ALA A 249 -2.39 -32.56 -4.30
N PHE A 250 -3.21 -33.56 -4.63
CA PHE A 250 -2.84 -34.97 -4.65
C PHE A 250 -1.88 -35.26 -5.81
N LEU A 251 -2.17 -34.74 -7.01
CA LEU A 251 -1.26 -34.72 -8.16
C LEU A 251 0.04 -33.97 -7.82
N TYR A 252 -0.01 -32.80 -7.17
CA TYR A 252 1.20 -32.08 -6.77
C TYR A 252 2.02 -32.87 -5.73
N ALA A 253 1.37 -33.54 -4.78
CA ALA A 253 2.05 -34.41 -3.82
C ALA A 253 2.65 -35.65 -4.50
N TRP A 254 1.96 -36.21 -5.49
CA TRP A 254 2.40 -37.34 -6.30
C TRP A 254 3.57 -36.96 -7.24
N THR A 255 3.54 -35.79 -7.88
CA THR A 255 4.65 -35.30 -8.71
C THR A 255 5.86 -34.87 -7.86
N ASN A 256 5.65 -34.50 -6.60
CA ASN A 256 6.72 -34.23 -5.63
C ASN A 256 7.25 -35.51 -4.96
N SER A 257 6.64 -36.69 -5.17
CA SER A 257 7.20 -37.97 -4.75
C SER A 257 8.16 -38.56 -5.79
N TRP A 258 8.14 -38.05 -7.02
CA TRP A 258 9.21 -38.28 -7.98
C TRP A 258 10.42 -37.41 -7.62
N PRO A 259 11.64 -38.00 -7.50
CA PRO A 259 12.83 -37.22 -7.22
C PRO A 259 13.03 -36.23 -8.36
N ALA A 260 13.01 -34.94 -8.02
CA ALA A 260 13.21 -33.86 -8.98
C ALA A 260 14.52 -34.14 -9.74
N LYS A 261 14.45 -34.23 -11.07
CA LYS A 261 15.62 -34.49 -11.93
C LYS A 261 16.66 -33.40 -11.74
N LEU A 262 17.59 -33.63 -10.82
CA LEU A 262 18.74 -32.77 -10.60
C LEU A 262 19.63 -32.81 -11.84
N ASN A 263 20.11 -31.65 -12.26
CA ASN A 263 21.20 -31.60 -13.24
C ASN A 263 22.42 -32.35 -12.67
N THR A 264 23.19 -33.04 -13.51
CA THR A 264 24.40 -33.79 -13.14
C THR A 264 25.32 -33.04 -12.17
N ALA A 265 25.59 -31.76 -12.46
CA ALA A 265 26.41 -30.89 -11.60
C ALA A 265 25.76 -30.55 -10.24
N ALA A 266 24.43 -30.52 -10.16
CA ALA A 266 23.70 -30.31 -8.90
C ALA A 266 23.72 -31.57 -8.03
N THR A 267 23.56 -32.76 -8.61
CA THR A 267 23.75 -34.05 -7.92
C THR A 267 25.14 -34.15 -7.33
N LEU A 268 26.19 -33.86 -8.12
CA LEU A 268 27.58 -33.91 -7.66
C LEU A 268 27.88 -32.90 -6.55
N ARG A 269 27.37 -31.66 -6.64
CA ARG A 269 27.51 -30.65 -5.58
C ARG A 269 26.79 -31.05 -4.29
N GLN A 270 25.57 -31.57 -4.38
CA GLN A 270 24.83 -32.03 -3.21
C GLN A 270 25.52 -33.22 -2.55
N LYS A 271 25.99 -34.19 -3.34
CA LYS A 271 26.80 -35.30 -2.82
C LYS A 271 28.05 -34.79 -2.10
N ALA A 272 28.86 -33.94 -2.72
CA ALA A 272 30.08 -33.42 -2.08
C ALA A 272 29.82 -32.67 -0.76
N LEU A 273 28.66 -31.99 -0.63
CA LEU A 273 28.24 -31.39 0.63
C LEU A 273 27.84 -32.43 1.68
N TYR A 274 27.15 -33.52 1.28
CA TYR A 274 26.80 -34.60 2.20
C TYR A 274 28.01 -35.44 2.60
N ASP A 275 28.89 -35.79 1.67
CA ASP A 275 30.14 -36.51 1.93
C ASP A 275 30.98 -35.74 2.98
N ARG A 276 31.11 -34.42 2.82
CA ARG A 276 31.75 -33.54 3.82
C ARG A 276 31.02 -33.53 5.18
N GLN A 277 29.69 -33.46 5.21
CA GLN A 277 28.94 -33.53 6.47
C GLN A 277 29.12 -34.87 7.19
N VAL A 278 29.27 -35.96 6.44
CA VAL A 278 29.55 -37.29 6.96
C VAL A 278 30.97 -37.37 7.52
N GLU A 279 31.97 -36.81 6.82
CA GLU A 279 33.33 -36.67 7.37
C GLU A 279 33.37 -35.82 8.65
N GLU A 280 32.66 -34.70 8.70
CA GLU A 280 32.58 -33.84 9.88
C GLU A 280 31.93 -34.56 11.09
N GLU A 281 30.89 -35.38 10.87
CA GLU A 281 30.29 -36.22 11.92
C GLU A 281 31.15 -37.45 12.27
N LEU A 282 31.85 -38.08 11.32
CA LEU A 282 32.80 -39.16 11.60
C LEU A 282 33.95 -38.67 12.48
N GLN A 283 34.58 -37.54 12.13
CA GLN A 283 35.62 -36.89 12.94
C GLN A 283 35.12 -36.45 14.32
N ARG A 284 33.81 -36.21 14.49
CA ARG A 284 33.20 -35.96 15.80
C ARG A 284 33.09 -37.26 16.59
N MET A 285 32.67 -38.36 15.98
CA MET A 285 32.61 -39.67 16.65
C MET A 285 34.00 -40.17 17.04
N GLU A 286 35.01 -40.02 16.17
CA GLU A 286 36.41 -40.33 16.46
C GLU A 286 36.89 -39.56 17.71
N ARG A 287 36.68 -38.24 17.76
CA ARG A 287 37.01 -37.42 18.94
C ARG A 287 36.29 -37.86 20.22
N LEU A 288 35.05 -38.36 20.12
CA LEU A 288 34.35 -38.93 21.29
C LEU A 288 34.97 -40.26 21.74
N VAL A 289 35.44 -41.11 20.80
CA VAL A 289 36.18 -42.35 21.10
C VAL A 289 37.54 -42.05 21.74
N GLU A 290 38.21 -40.98 21.33
CA GLU A 290 39.44 -40.44 21.95
C GLU A 290 39.21 -39.86 23.36
N GLY A 291 37.96 -39.79 23.84
CA GLY A 291 37.61 -39.34 25.19
C GLY A 291 37.23 -37.86 25.30
N ALA A 292 37.01 -37.15 24.19
CA ALA A 292 36.46 -35.79 24.25
C ALA A 292 35.04 -35.79 24.86
N ARG A 293 34.75 -34.80 25.71
CA ARG A 293 33.41 -34.65 26.30
C ARG A 293 32.48 -33.91 25.35
N GLU A 294 31.30 -34.48 25.11
CA GLU A 294 30.29 -33.84 24.27
C GLU A 294 29.69 -32.59 24.97
N PRO A 295 29.62 -31.41 24.32
CA PRO A 295 28.95 -30.22 24.86
C PRO A 295 27.42 -30.34 25.01
N SER A 296 26.83 -31.51 24.76
CA SER A 296 25.38 -31.73 24.68
C SER A 296 24.65 -31.28 25.96
N CYS A 297 25.19 -31.56 27.14
CA CYS A 297 24.62 -31.11 28.42
C CYS A 297 24.57 -29.57 28.52
N PHE A 298 25.67 -28.88 28.16
CA PHE A 298 25.70 -27.41 28.14
C PHE A 298 24.74 -26.82 27.10
N LEU A 299 24.64 -27.43 25.92
CA LEU A 299 23.72 -27.01 24.86
C LEU A 299 22.25 -27.34 25.16
N GLN A 300 21.97 -28.34 26.00
CA GLN A 300 20.64 -28.61 26.54
C GLN A 300 20.28 -27.54 27.58
N TRP A 301 21.13 -27.34 28.59
CA TRP A 301 20.97 -26.28 29.60
C TRP A 301 20.78 -24.88 28.96
N GLN A 302 21.60 -24.52 27.96
CA GLN A 302 21.47 -23.24 27.27
C GLN A 302 20.14 -23.12 26.50
N ARG A 303 19.60 -24.22 25.96
CA ARG A 303 18.27 -24.22 25.33
C ARG A 303 17.16 -24.10 26.37
N GLU A 304 17.26 -24.80 27.50
CA GLU A 304 16.30 -24.71 28.60
C GLU A 304 16.24 -23.30 29.21
N MET A 305 17.39 -22.64 29.40
CA MET A 305 17.41 -21.27 29.90
C MET A 305 16.77 -20.30 28.90
N ARG A 306 17.10 -20.40 27.60
CA ARG A 306 16.42 -19.61 26.56
C ARG A 306 14.91 -19.89 26.48
N GLU A 307 14.47 -21.12 26.75
CA GLU A 307 13.04 -21.47 26.81
C GLU A 307 12.37 -20.83 28.03
N LYS A 308 13.02 -20.83 29.21
CA LYS A 308 12.54 -20.16 30.42
C LYS A 308 12.48 -18.64 30.24
N ASP A 309 13.53 -18.01 29.73
CA ASP A 309 13.56 -16.57 29.42
C ASP A 309 12.41 -16.18 28.48
N LEU A 310 12.18 -16.98 27.43
CA LEU A 310 11.09 -16.76 26.49
C LEU A 310 9.71 -16.95 27.15
N GLN A 311 9.56 -17.95 28.03
CA GLN A 311 8.33 -18.14 28.80
C GLN A 311 8.06 -16.93 29.70
N GLU A 312 9.06 -16.43 30.42
CA GLU A 312 8.93 -15.24 31.28
C GLU A 312 8.56 -13.98 30.50
N GLU A 313 9.15 -13.74 29.32
CA GLU A 313 8.75 -12.58 28.51
C GLU A 313 7.31 -12.71 28.00
N LEU A 314 6.88 -13.92 27.61
CA LEU A 314 5.48 -14.16 27.22
C LEU A 314 4.51 -13.94 28.40
N THR A 315 4.84 -14.38 29.62
CA THR A 315 3.99 -14.12 30.80
C THR A 315 3.98 -12.63 31.17
N LYS A 316 5.11 -11.92 31.11
CA LYS A 316 5.18 -10.46 31.31
C LYS A 316 4.38 -9.69 30.27
N ILE A 317 4.31 -10.15 29.02
CA ILE A 317 3.49 -9.53 27.96
C ILE A 317 2.00 -9.76 28.24
N GLU A 318 1.59 -10.98 28.57
CA GLU A 318 0.18 -11.31 28.85
C GLU A 318 -0.33 -10.59 30.12
N ARG A 319 0.49 -10.51 31.18
CA ARG A 319 0.18 -9.70 32.38
C ARG A 319 -0.07 -8.24 32.03
N ARG A 320 0.85 -7.59 31.31
CA ARG A 320 0.72 -6.20 30.86
C ARG A 320 -0.52 -5.99 29.97
N HIS A 321 -0.85 -6.97 29.13
CA HIS A 321 -2.06 -6.92 28.29
C HIS A 321 -3.33 -6.95 29.14
N LEU A 322 -3.45 -7.88 30.09
CA LEU A 322 -4.60 -8.01 30.98
C LEU A 322 -4.74 -6.81 31.93
N GLU A 323 -3.63 -6.31 32.47
CA GLU A 323 -3.59 -5.09 33.30
C GLU A 323 -4.11 -3.87 32.52
N GLY A 324 -3.69 -3.71 31.26
CA GLY A 324 -4.22 -2.67 30.37
C GLY A 324 -5.73 -2.81 30.11
N GLN A 325 -6.22 -4.03 29.93
CA GLN A 325 -7.67 -4.28 29.79
C GLN A 325 -8.44 -3.96 31.09
N ILE A 326 -7.90 -4.35 32.25
CA ILE A 326 -8.50 -4.05 33.57
C ILE A 326 -8.58 -2.54 33.78
N SER A 327 -7.46 -1.83 33.60
CA SER A 327 -7.37 -0.37 33.75
C SER A 327 -8.40 0.35 32.87
N HIS A 328 -8.57 -0.07 31.61
CA HIS A 328 -9.60 0.49 30.73
C HIS A 328 -11.02 0.25 31.27
N LYS A 329 -11.33 -0.93 31.83
CA LYS A 329 -12.66 -1.19 32.42
C LYS A 329 -12.88 -0.38 33.69
N GLU A 330 -11.87 -0.25 34.54
CA GLU A 330 -11.92 0.56 35.75
C GLU A 330 -12.11 2.05 35.45
N ALA A 331 -11.40 2.59 34.45
CA ALA A 331 -11.61 3.96 33.98
C ALA A 331 -13.04 4.20 33.46
N ALA A 332 -13.63 3.21 32.77
CA ALA A 332 -15.02 3.30 32.32
C ALA A 332 -16.03 3.26 33.49
N ILE A 333 -15.79 2.41 34.48
CA ILE A 333 -16.58 2.34 35.73
C ILE A 333 -16.49 3.67 36.50
N ALA A 334 -15.28 4.23 36.66
CA ALA A 334 -15.06 5.50 37.34
C ALA A 334 -15.77 6.67 36.63
N ARG A 335 -15.75 6.71 35.29
CA ARG A 335 -16.50 7.69 34.49
C ARG A 335 -18.01 7.57 34.71
N ALA A 336 -18.58 6.36 34.73
CA ALA A 336 -20.01 6.17 34.99
C ALA A 336 -20.41 6.68 36.38
N ARG A 337 -19.64 6.34 37.43
CA ARG A 337 -19.87 6.83 38.81
C ARG A 337 -19.75 8.37 38.93
N LEU A 338 -18.88 9.00 38.13
CA LEU A 338 -18.75 10.45 38.09
C LEU A 338 -19.95 11.09 37.39
N MET A 339 -20.42 10.51 36.28
CA MET A 339 -21.62 10.95 35.58
C MET A 339 -22.88 10.85 36.46
N GLU A 340 -23.00 9.80 37.27
CA GLU A 340 -24.10 9.62 38.22
C GLU A 340 -24.13 10.74 39.29
N ARG A 341 -23.00 11.04 39.92
CA ARG A 341 -22.89 12.17 40.89
C ARG A 341 -23.14 13.54 40.24
N ASN A 342 -22.72 13.71 38.99
CA ASN A 342 -23.01 14.93 38.23
C ASN A 342 -24.51 15.06 37.89
N GLN A 343 -25.22 13.95 37.68
CA GLN A 343 -26.68 13.96 37.51
C GLN A 343 -27.39 14.29 38.83
N GLU A 344 -26.98 13.70 39.95
CA GLU A 344 -27.55 13.96 41.28
C GLU A 344 -27.36 15.43 41.68
N THR A 345 -26.15 15.97 41.56
CA THR A 345 -25.89 17.39 41.84
C THR A 345 -26.63 18.34 40.89
N ALA A 346 -26.81 17.98 39.62
CA ALA A 346 -27.63 18.75 38.68
C ALA A 346 -29.14 18.66 38.99
N GLN A 347 -29.62 17.56 39.57
CA GLN A 347 -31.01 17.43 40.05
C GLN A 347 -31.23 18.31 41.28
N LEU A 348 -30.33 18.24 42.28
CA LEU A 348 -30.40 19.11 43.47
C LEU A 348 -30.42 20.60 43.09
N LYS A 349 -29.55 21.05 42.18
CA LYS A 349 -29.58 22.44 41.70
C LYS A 349 -30.86 22.82 40.94
N LYS A 350 -31.50 21.88 40.23
CA LYS A 350 -32.81 22.11 39.62
C LYS A 350 -33.92 22.24 40.67
N GLU A 351 -33.84 21.49 41.75
CA GLU A 351 -34.79 21.58 42.86
C GLU A 351 -34.61 22.88 43.65
N GLU A 352 -33.37 23.26 43.97
CA GLU A 352 -33.03 24.55 44.60
C GLU A 352 -33.53 25.74 43.77
N THR A 353 -33.24 25.75 42.46
CA THR A 353 -33.71 26.83 41.57
C THR A 353 -35.24 26.83 41.41
N ALA A 354 -35.90 25.66 41.35
CA ALA A 354 -37.35 25.59 41.35
C ALA A 354 -37.98 26.11 42.65
N GLN A 355 -37.37 25.84 43.81
CA GLN A 355 -37.80 26.40 45.10
C GLN A 355 -37.62 27.93 45.13
N LEU A 356 -36.51 28.46 44.61
CA LEU A 356 -36.27 29.89 44.51
C LEU A 356 -37.30 30.57 43.59
N MET A 357 -37.60 29.97 42.43
CA MET A 357 -38.61 30.47 41.49
C MET A 357 -40.02 30.48 42.10
N ARG A 358 -40.38 29.47 42.92
CA ARG A 358 -41.67 29.47 43.65
C ARG A 358 -41.77 30.65 44.62
N ARG A 359 -40.74 30.87 45.44
CA ARG A 359 -40.67 32.04 46.36
C ARG A 359 -40.77 33.37 45.61
N TYR A 360 -40.14 33.48 44.43
CA TYR A 360 -40.24 34.68 43.60
C TYR A 360 -41.64 34.86 43.02
N ALA A 361 -42.29 33.79 42.54
CA ALA A 361 -43.66 33.83 42.04
C ALA A 361 -44.68 34.18 43.14
N GLU A 362 -44.53 33.62 44.34
CA GLU A 362 -45.32 33.98 45.53
C GLU A 362 -45.17 35.47 45.86
N LYS A 363 -43.93 35.99 45.87
CA LYS A 363 -43.66 37.41 46.10
C LYS A 363 -44.24 38.32 45.01
N ARG A 364 -44.14 37.93 43.73
CA ARG A 364 -44.76 38.65 42.60
C ARG A 364 -46.28 38.68 42.71
N LEU A 365 -46.92 37.57 43.12
CA LEU A 365 -48.36 37.51 43.36
C LEU A 365 -48.79 38.42 44.52
N GLN A 366 -47.95 38.55 45.56
CA GLN A 366 -48.16 39.47 46.68
C GLN A 366 -48.09 40.93 46.20
N GLU A 367 -47.01 41.30 45.52
CA GLU A 367 -46.79 42.63 44.95
C GLU A 367 -47.87 43.01 43.92
N GLU A 368 -48.37 42.05 43.13
CA GLU A 368 -49.46 42.28 42.17
C GLU A 368 -50.81 42.51 42.88
N LYS A 369 -51.10 41.83 44.00
CA LYS A 369 -52.30 42.11 44.81
C LYS A 369 -52.24 43.52 45.40
N GLU A 370 -51.12 43.88 46.04
CA GLU A 370 -50.90 45.22 46.60
C GLU A 370 -51.05 46.31 45.53
N MET A 371 -50.51 46.07 44.34
CA MET A 371 -50.64 46.99 43.20
C MET A 371 -52.06 47.01 42.59
N ARG A 372 -52.78 45.89 42.55
CA ARG A 372 -54.19 45.84 42.13
C ARG A 372 -55.07 46.64 43.09
N ASP A 373 -54.87 46.51 44.39
CA ASP A 373 -55.60 47.27 45.41
C ASP A 373 -55.34 48.78 45.26
N LEU A 374 -54.07 49.19 45.04
CA LEU A 374 -53.71 50.58 44.77
C LEU A 374 -54.31 51.11 43.45
N VAL A 375 -54.25 50.33 42.37
CA VAL A 375 -54.86 50.68 41.08
C VAL A 375 -56.37 50.78 41.20
N GLN A 376 -57.02 49.95 42.02
CA GLN A 376 -58.46 50.04 42.24
C GLN A 376 -58.85 51.35 42.95
N GLN A 377 -58.09 51.76 43.99
CA GLN A 377 -58.27 53.07 44.63
C GLN A 377 -58.11 54.23 43.64
N VAL A 378 -57.09 54.19 42.78
CA VAL A 378 -56.86 55.19 41.73
C VAL A 378 -57.95 55.16 40.65
N ALA A 379 -58.44 53.98 40.29
CA ALA A 379 -59.53 53.80 39.32
C ALA A 379 -60.88 54.31 39.84
N GLU A 380 -61.14 54.16 41.14
CA GLU A 380 -62.29 54.78 41.82
C GLU A 380 -62.19 56.32 41.78
N GLY A 381 -61.00 56.87 42.04
CA GLY A 381 -60.72 58.30 41.80
C GLY A 381 -60.94 58.74 40.35
N HIS A 382 -60.50 57.94 39.37
CA HIS A 382 -60.70 58.25 37.95
C HIS A 382 -62.15 58.10 37.48
N LYS A 383 -62.96 57.18 38.04
CA LYS A 383 -64.42 57.11 37.76
C LYS A 383 -65.11 58.41 38.17
N ASN A 384 -64.73 58.97 39.32
CA ASN A 384 -65.23 60.26 39.80
C ASN A 384 -64.80 61.42 38.88
N SER A 385 -63.60 61.37 38.30
CA SER A 385 -63.13 62.37 37.31
C SER A 385 -63.77 62.19 35.92
N LYS A 386 -63.97 60.96 35.44
CA LYS A 386 -64.60 60.66 34.13
C LYS A 386 -66.05 61.08 34.09
N THR A 387 -66.83 60.82 35.14
CA THR A 387 -68.22 61.29 35.25
C THR A 387 -68.36 62.81 35.23
N ALA A 388 -67.28 63.55 35.56
CA ALA A 388 -67.19 64.99 35.32
C ALA A 388 -66.82 65.33 33.86
N LYS A 389 -65.84 64.63 33.26
CA LYS A 389 -65.42 64.87 31.85
C LYS A 389 -66.47 64.47 30.80
N GLU A 390 -67.25 63.42 31.01
CA GLU A 390 -68.28 62.97 30.06
C GLU A 390 -69.41 64.00 29.89
N LYS A 391 -69.71 64.77 30.93
CA LYS A 391 -70.61 65.94 30.85
C LYS A 391 -70.06 67.01 29.90
N LEU A 392 -68.74 67.20 29.87
CA LEU A 392 -68.06 68.16 29.00
C LEU A 392 -67.95 67.66 27.54
N GLN A 393 -67.72 66.36 27.33
CA GLN A 393 -67.44 65.82 26.00
C GLN A 393 -68.69 65.69 25.11
N LYS A 394 -69.87 65.42 25.71
CA LYS A 394 -71.17 65.51 25.01
C LYS A 394 -71.38 66.86 24.33
N PHE A 395 -70.81 67.93 24.89
CA PHE A 395 -70.85 69.29 24.35
C PHE A 395 -69.97 69.48 23.09
N LYS A 396 -68.87 68.72 22.95
CA LYS A 396 -67.90 68.89 21.84
C LYS A 396 -68.17 67.98 20.64
N GLN A 397 -68.74 66.79 20.84
CA GLN A 397 -69.03 65.85 19.74
C GLN A 397 -70.10 66.36 18.76
N SER A 398 -70.87 67.38 19.14
CA SER A 398 -71.79 68.10 18.24
C SER A 398 -71.08 68.82 17.08
N ILE A 399 -69.79 69.12 17.20
CA ILE A 399 -69.07 70.06 16.31
C ILE A 399 -68.23 69.33 15.25
N ALA A 400 -67.72 68.13 15.54
CA ALA A 400 -66.72 67.48 14.69
C ALA A 400 -67.29 66.66 13.51
N LYS A 401 -68.56 66.22 13.58
CA LYS A 401 -69.17 65.37 12.55
C LYS A 401 -69.40 66.09 11.21
N GLU A 402 -69.41 67.42 11.24
CA GLU A 402 -69.71 68.28 10.10
C GLU A 402 -68.55 68.35 9.07
N VAL A 403 -67.34 67.87 9.41
CA VAL A 403 -66.11 68.14 8.64
C VAL A 403 -65.58 66.94 7.86
N SER A 404 -65.88 65.69 8.25
CA SER A 404 -65.11 64.51 7.79
C SER A 404 -65.52 63.90 6.45
N GLU A 405 -66.68 64.25 5.88
CA GLU A 405 -67.26 63.50 4.75
C GLU A 405 -66.64 63.83 3.36
N GLN A 406 -65.69 64.77 3.29
CA GLN A 406 -65.27 65.40 2.02
C GLN A 406 -64.04 64.79 1.30
N SER A 407 -63.29 63.83 1.87
CA SER A 407 -61.89 63.58 1.44
C SER A 407 -61.53 62.27 0.69
N ARG A 408 -62.39 61.25 0.60
CA ARG A 408 -61.94 59.85 0.38
C ARG A 408 -61.82 59.33 -1.08
N GLY A 409 -61.85 60.19 -2.10
CA GLY A 409 -62.16 59.76 -3.49
C GLY A 409 -61.02 59.31 -4.44
N LEU A 410 -59.74 59.59 -4.16
CA LEU A 410 -58.74 59.79 -5.25
C LEU A 410 -57.68 58.68 -5.50
N LEU A 411 -57.67 57.55 -4.79
CA LEU A 411 -56.44 56.72 -4.64
C LEU A 411 -56.21 55.59 -5.68
N CYS A 412 -57.20 55.14 -6.45
CA CYS A 412 -57.25 53.73 -6.91
C CYS A 412 -56.67 53.35 -8.30
N GLN A 413 -55.98 54.21 -9.05
CA GLN A 413 -55.80 54.01 -10.52
C GLN A 413 -54.43 53.52 -11.06
N ALA A 414 -53.43 53.15 -10.24
CA ALA A 414 -52.01 53.25 -10.67
C ALA A 414 -51.16 51.95 -10.85
N LEU A 415 -51.69 50.72 -10.97
CA LEU A 415 -50.91 49.49 -10.65
C LEU A 415 -50.70 48.35 -11.68
N GLU A 416 -51.23 48.36 -12.92
CA GLU A 416 -51.35 47.11 -13.71
C GLU A 416 -50.31 46.83 -14.84
N GLU A 417 -49.45 47.78 -15.25
CA GLU A 417 -48.75 47.70 -16.57
C GLU A 417 -47.49 46.80 -16.65
N ALA A 418 -47.08 46.12 -15.58
CA ALA A 418 -45.70 45.63 -15.39
C ALA A 418 -45.31 44.25 -16.02
N HIS A 419 -45.74 43.98 -17.26
CA HIS A 419 -45.00 43.27 -18.34
C HIS A 419 -44.21 41.96 -18.03
N ALA A 420 -44.48 40.74 -18.53
CA ALA A 420 -44.75 40.20 -19.89
C ALA A 420 -43.55 39.82 -20.80
N GLU A 421 -42.28 40.08 -20.47
CA GLU A 421 -41.23 40.19 -21.52
C GLU A 421 -40.20 39.03 -21.72
N LEU A 422 -40.10 38.02 -20.84
CA LEU A 422 -38.82 37.29 -20.64
C LEU A 422 -38.53 36.01 -21.49
N SER A 423 -39.46 35.48 -22.29
CA SER A 423 -39.49 34.03 -22.60
C SER A 423 -38.73 33.47 -23.84
N ARG A 424 -37.92 34.25 -24.60
CA ARG A 424 -37.62 33.91 -26.03
C ARG A 424 -36.27 33.29 -26.42
N LYS A 425 -35.45 32.74 -25.50
CA LYS A 425 -34.10 32.25 -25.89
C LYS A 425 -33.76 30.87 -25.32
N PHE A 426 -34.04 29.81 -26.08
CA PHE A 426 -33.38 28.49 -26.01
C PHE A 426 -32.95 28.05 -27.42
N GLU A 427 -32.49 26.80 -27.56
CA GLU A 427 -32.12 26.12 -28.82
C GLU A 427 -31.06 26.81 -29.68
N ILE A 428 -29.92 26.14 -29.82
CA ILE A 428 -29.33 26.00 -31.14
C ILE A 428 -28.55 24.68 -31.18
N ILE A 429 -28.72 23.96 -32.29
CA ILE A 429 -27.65 23.20 -32.96
C ILE A 429 -27.26 21.80 -32.38
N ALA A 430 -27.78 20.78 -33.08
CA ALA A 430 -27.40 19.35 -33.11
C ALA A 430 -26.83 18.97 -34.50
N GLU A 431 -26.19 17.79 -34.66
CA GLU A 431 -25.46 17.34 -35.89
C GLU A 431 -23.95 17.75 -36.20
N ILE A 432 -22.91 17.26 -35.45
CA ILE A 432 -21.53 16.83 -35.90
C ILE A 432 -20.84 15.68 -35.05
N ARG A 433 -20.58 14.54 -35.71
CA ARG A 433 -19.71 13.33 -35.48
C ARG A 433 -19.63 12.61 -36.86
N VAL A 434 -19.13 11.36 -36.92
CA VAL A 434 -18.99 10.49 -38.13
C VAL A 434 -17.87 11.01 -39.08
N ILE A 435 -16.91 10.28 -39.70
CA ILE A 435 -16.80 9.01 -40.46
C ILE A 435 -15.27 8.58 -40.48
N GLU A 436 -14.82 7.42 -39.98
CA GLU A 436 -14.44 6.11 -40.64
C GLU A 436 -12.93 5.89 -41.06
N SER A 437 -12.52 4.66 -41.50
CA SER A 437 -11.13 4.13 -41.36
C SER A 437 -10.62 2.95 -42.28
N LEU A 438 -9.38 3.08 -42.84
CA LEU A 438 -8.23 2.12 -43.09
C LEU A 438 -8.22 0.83 -44.04
N PRO A 439 -7.02 0.30 -44.50
CA PRO A 439 -6.79 -0.62 -45.69
C PRO A 439 -5.78 -1.86 -45.57
N HIS A 440 -5.35 -2.56 -46.68
CA HIS A 440 -4.29 -3.66 -46.73
C HIS A 440 -3.50 -4.02 -48.07
N ILE A 441 -2.72 -5.15 -48.16
CA ILE A 441 -1.42 -5.39 -48.93
C ILE A 441 -1.02 -6.89 -49.27
N ARG A 442 -0.28 -7.27 -50.40
CA ARG A 442 0.83 -8.34 -50.63
C ARG A 442 1.13 -9.03 -52.04
N ALA A 443 2.17 -9.94 -52.16
CA ALA A 443 2.92 -10.48 -53.37
C ALA A 443 3.62 -11.92 -53.24
N GLN A 444 4.25 -12.59 -54.29
CA GLN A 444 5.27 -13.75 -54.19
C GLN A 444 6.10 -14.27 -55.46
N SER A 445 6.74 -15.50 -55.47
CA SER A 445 8.06 -15.97 -56.08
C SER A 445 8.20 -17.39 -56.82
N PHE A 446 9.43 -17.89 -57.24
CA PHE A 446 9.75 -19.28 -57.81
C PHE A 446 11.24 -19.83 -57.60
N ASP A 447 11.64 -21.04 -58.11
CA ASP A 447 12.77 -21.96 -57.68
C ASP A 447 13.53 -22.78 -58.81
N ASP A 448 14.70 -23.41 -58.52
CA ASP A 448 15.67 -24.05 -59.46
C ASP A 448 15.85 -25.59 -59.34
N THR A 449 15.59 -26.35 -60.42
CA THR A 449 15.99 -27.79 -60.54
C THR A 449 16.95 -28.10 -61.69
N GLU A 450 17.46 -27.07 -62.36
CA GLU A 450 18.34 -27.21 -63.52
C GLU A 450 19.82 -27.32 -63.11
N THR A 451 20.60 -28.12 -63.86
CA THR A 451 22.06 -28.17 -63.71
C THR A 451 22.71 -27.37 -64.85
N ALA A 452 23.69 -26.53 -64.53
CA ALA A 452 24.01 -25.36 -65.36
C ALA A 452 24.88 -25.56 -66.62
N GLY A 453 25.31 -26.79 -66.94
CA GLY A 453 25.75 -27.18 -68.30
C GLY A 453 26.99 -26.48 -68.91
N TYR A 454 28.07 -26.29 -68.14
CA TYR A 454 29.25 -25.51 -68.54
C TYR A 454 30.41 -26.31 -69.18
N LYS A 455 30.31 -27.66 -69.28
CA LYS A 455 31.26 -28.58 -69.96
C LYS A 455 32.69 -28.60 -69.41
N LEU A 456 32.91 -28.29 -68.14
CA LEU A 456 34.19 -28.50 -67.45
C LEU A 456 34.44 -30.00 -67.18
N LEU A 457 35.70 -30.45 -67.23
CA LEU A 457 36.11 -31.86 -66.96
C LEU A 457 35.82 -32.35 -65.53
N GLY A 458 35.29 -31.49 -64.65
CA GLY A 458 34.84 -31.82 -63.29
C GLY A 458 33.34 -31.62 -63.07
N GLU A 459 32.55 -31.37 -64.12
CA GLU A 459 31.09 -31.30 -63.99
C GLU A 459 30.50 -32.69 -63.77
N MET A 460 29.96 -32.86 -62.58
CA MET A 460 29.19 -34.01 -62.15
C MET A 460 27.78 -33.48 -61.91
N SER A 461 26.76 -34.10 -62.50
CA SER A 461 25.38 -33.65 -62.31
C SER A 461 25.01 -33.64 -60.83
N LEU A 462 23.98 -32.86 -60.45
CA LEU A 462 23.45 -32.91 -59.08
C LEU A 462 22.98 -34.32 -58.68
N ALA A 463 22.80 -35.24 -59.64
CA ALA A 463 22.57 -36.67 -59.40
C ALA A 463 23.89 -37.42 -59.11
N GLU A 464 24.88 -37.38 -60.00
CA GLU A 464 26.14 -38.12 -59.86
C GLU A 464 26.99 -37.65 -58.66
N LEU A 465 26.86 -36.37 -58.29
CA LEU A 465 27.45 -35.84 -57.05
C LEU A 465 26.92 -36.58 -55.80
N LYS A 466 25.69 -37.11 -55.82
CA LYS A 466 25.11 -37.83 -54.68
C LYS A 466 25.69 -39.23 -54.50
N GLU A 467 26.17 -39.89 -55.56
CA GLU A 467 26.67 -41.27 -55.53
C GLU A 467 28.11 -41.37 -55.01
N ARG A 468 29.04 -40.54 -55.50
CA ARG A 468 30.40 -40.51 -54.91
C ARG A 468 30.39 -40.04 -53.45
N LEU A 469 29.41 -39.21 -53.09
CA LEU A 469 29.15 -38.86 -51.70
C LEU A 469 28.51 -40.01 -50.89
N SER A 470 27.87 -41.03 -51.47
CA SER A 470 27.28 -42.13 -50.70
C SER A 470 28.36 -43.08 -50.14
N LEU A 471 29.33 -43.49 -50.96
CA LEU A 471 30.42 -44.36 -50.51
C LEU A 471 31.30 -43.71 -49.44
N LEU A 472 31.60 -42.40 -49.59
CA LEU A 472 32.31 -41.64 -48.56
C LEU A 472 31.48 -41.49 -47.27
N ARG A 473 30.15 -41.37 -47.36
CA ARG A 473 29.26 -41.40 -46.19
C ARG A 473 29.29 -42.77 -45.50
N GLU A 474 29.33 -43.88 -46.21
CA GLU A 474 29.34 -45.23 -45.62
C GLU A 474 30.58 -45.48 -44.75
N ALA A 475 31.78 -45.18 -45.26
CA ALA A 475 33.01 -45.28 -44.46
C ALA A 475 32.98 -44.34 -43.23
N GLN A 476 32.50 -43.10 -43.42
CA GLN A 476 32.34 -42.14 -42.34
C GLN A 476 31.29 -42.59 -41.30
N LEU A 477 30.25 -43.33 -41.71
CA LEU A 477 29.22 -43.88 -40.83
C LEU A 477 29.77 -45.01 -39.95
N ALA A 478 30.64 -45.87 -40.46
CA ALA A 478 31.27 -46.95 -39.68
C ALA A 478 32.16 -46.40 -38.55
N GLU A 479 33.04 -45.43 -38.84
CA GLU A 479 33.82 -44.75 -37.80
C GLU A 479 32.92 -44.02 -36.78
N GLN A 480 31.83 -43.40 -37.26
CA GLN A 480 30.86 -42.78 -36.37
C GLN A 480 30.14 -43.79 -35.48
N GLN A 481 29.87 -45.02 -35.95
CA GLN A 481 29.24 -46.07 -35.14
C GLN A 481 30.14 -46.49 -33.98
N GLN A 482 31.40 -46.84 -34.22
CA GLN A 482 32.35 -47.20 -33.15
C GLN A 482 32.53 -46.06 -32.12
N ARG A 483 32.66 -44.82 -32.59
CA ARG A 483 32.71 -43.65 -31.69
C ARG A 483 31.41 -43.46 -30.90
N ARG A 484 30.23 -43.74 -31.50
CA ARG A 484 28.93 -43.70 -30.81
C ARG A 484 28.83 -44.79 -29.75
N GLU A 485 29.28 -46.01 -30.02
CA GLU A 485 29.28 -47.14 -29.07
C GLU A 485 30.11 -46.83 -27.82
N HIS A 486 31.38 -46.41 -27.98
CA HIS A 486 32.21 -45.99 -26.85
C HIS A 486 31.58 -44.85 -26.04
N ILE A 487 31.00 -43.86 -26.73
CA ILE A 487 30.28 -42.74 -26.10
C ILE A 487 29.02 -43.22 -25.35
N LEU A 488 28.34 -44.29 -25.81
CA LEU A 488 27.18 -44.87 -25.15
C LEU A 488 27.59 -45.59 -23.86
N GLU A 489 28.62 -46.44 -23.90
CA GLU A 489 29.13 -47.13 -22.70
C GLU A 489 29.56 -46.15 -21.60
N GLU A 490 30.31 -45.10 -21.96
CA GLU A 490 30.69 -44.06 -20.99
C GLU A 490 29.45 -43.36 -20.41
N LYS A 491 28.45 -43.07 -21.25
CA LYS A 491 27.19 -42.45 -20.79
C LYS A 491 26.43 -43.39 -19.86
N GLU A 492 26.47 -44.70 -20.05
CA GLU A 492 25.84 -45.67 -19.16
C GLU A 492 26.55 -45.78 -17.82
N LYS A 493 27.88 -45.92 -17.81
CA LYS A 493 28.71 -45.88 -16.58
C LYS A 493 28.45 -44.58 -15.79
N LYS A 494 28.43 -43.43 -16.47
CA LYS A 494 28.12 -42.12 -15.86
C LYS A 494 26.68 -42.00 -15.35
N LYS A 495 25.69 -42.62 -16.02
CA LYS A 495 24.29 -42.69 -15.54
C LYS A 495 24.17 -43.54 -14.27
N GLN A 496 24.80 -44.73 -14.24
CA GLN A 496 24.76 -45.63 -13.08
C GLN A 496 25.30 -44.93 -11.82
N GLN A 497 26.48 -44.32 -11.92
CA GLN A 497 27.06 -43.52 -10.83
C GLN A 497 26.12 -42.41 -10.35
N LEU A 498 25.43 -41.71 -11.27
CA LEU A 498 24.48 -40.66 -10.90
C LEU A 498 23.24 -41.19 -10.16
N VAL A 499 22.76 -42.39 -10.48
CA VAL A 499 21.65 -43.04 -9.76
C VAL A 499 22.08 -43.36 -8.32
N GLU A 500 23.23 -44.02 -8.13
CA GLU A 500 23.78 -44.30 -6.79
C GLU A 500 23.97 -43.04 -5.94
N HIS A 501 24.34 -41.94 -6.58
CA HIS A 501 24.52 -40.64 -5.91
C HIS A 501 23.18 -40.03 -5.52
N LEU A 502 22.14 -40.18 -6.33
CA LEU A 502 20.77 -39.77 -6.00
C LEU A 502 20.19 -40.59 -4.84
N ASP A 503 20.40 -41.92 -4.83
CA ASP A 503 19.93 -42.79 -3.76
C ASP A 503 20.54 -42.40 -2.40
N LYS A 504 21.85 -42.13 -2.37
CA LYS A 504 22.54 -41.61 -1.18
C LYS A 504 21.96 -40.25 -0.75
N ILE A 505 21.79 -39.31 -1.68
CA ILE A 505 21.18 -37.99 -1.43
C ILE A 505 19.77 -38.12 -0.83
N ASP A 506 18.94 -39.02 -1.35
CA ASP A 506 17.56 -39.20 -0.88
C ASP A 506 17.48 -39.87 0.49
N ILE A 507 18.43 -40.74 0.85
CA ILE A 507 18.59 -41.23 2.23
C ILE A 507 18.89 -40.07 3.19
N TYR A 508 19.88 -39.22 2.88
CA TYR A 508 20.20 -38.05 3.72
C TYR A 508 19.02 -37.08 3.85
N ARG A 509 18.28 -36.83 2.76
CA ARG A 509 17.07 -35.99 2.78
C ARG A 509 15.99 -36.57 3.69
N ARG A 510 15.75 -37.89 3.68
CA ARG A 510 14.79 -38.55 4.59
C ARG A 510 15.20 -38.40 6.05
N MET A 511 16.48 -38.63 6.36
CA MET A 511 17.03 -38.45 7.72
C MET A 511 16.91 -36.99 8.19
N GLN A 512 17.27 -36.02 7.34
CA GLN A 512 17.13 -34.60 7.63
C GLN A 512 15.67 -34.18 7.80
N ALA A 513 14.75 -34.73 6.99
CA ALA A 513 13.31 -34.47 7.10
C ALA A 513 12.72 -35.03 8.41
N GLN A 514 13.12 -36.23 8.84
CA GLN A 514 12.74 -36.80 10.14
C GLN A 514 13.29 -35.95 11.30
N ALA A 515 14.58 -35.60 11.28
CA ALA A 515 15.18 -34.73 12.27
C ALA A 515 14.60 -33.30 12.26
N ALA A 516 14.13 -32.80 11.12
CA ALA A 516 13.43 -31.52 11.01
C ALA A 516 11.98 -31.62 11.52
N ALA A 517 11.28 -32.73 11.31
CA ALA A 517 9.95 -32.97 11.86
C ALA A 517 9.99 -32.97 13.40
N VAL A 518 10.94 -33.70 14.00
CA VAL A 518 11.18 -33.71 15.46
C VAL A 518 11.54 -32.31 15.99
N ARG A 519 12.35 -31.54 15.24
CA ARG A 519 12.70 -30.15 15.59
C ARG A 519 11.61 -29.13 15.28
N SER A 520 10.55 -29.48 14.56
CA SER A 520 9.51 -28.53 14.14
C SER A 520 8.60 -28.17 15.32
N GLY A 521 9.08 -27.25 16.15
CA GLY A 521 8.54 -26.87 17.45
C GLY A 521 7.17 -26.18 17.45
N LYS A 522 6.25 -26.55 16.55
CA LYS A 522 4.83 -26.21 16.67
C LYS A 522 4.28 -26.76 17.99
N THR A 523 4.62 -28.00 18.34
CA THR A 523 4.26 -28.61 19.63
C THR A 523 4.88 -27.85 20.81
N ALA A 524 6.16 -27.47 20.73
CA ALA A 524 6.86 -26.73 21.78
C ALA A 524 6.34 -25.29 21.95
N ARG A 525 5.98 -24.59 20.87
CA ARG A 525 5.39 -23.24 20.95
C ARG A 525 3.98 -23.27 21.52
N LEU A 526 3.18 -24.29 21.18
CA LEU A 526 1.85 -24.50 21.75
C LEU A 526 1.93 -24.88 23.24
N SER A 527 2.89 -25.72 23.64
CA SER A 527 3.08 -26.06 25.07
C SER A 527 3.56 -24.85 25.88
N LEU A 528 4.43 -24.00 25.34
CA LEU A 528 4.81 -22.72 25.96
C LEU A 528 3.61 -21.78 26.14
N GLN A 529 2.76 -21.64 25.12
CA GLN A 529 1.52 -20.84 25.25
C GLN A 529 0.56 -21.43 26.30
N ALA A 530 0.44 -22.77 26.37
CA ALA A 530 -0.36 -23.43 27.40
C ALA A 530 0.19 -23.14 28.82
N LYS A 531 1.51 -23.24 29.03
CA LYS A 531 2.16 -22.87 30.30
C LYS A 531 1.85 -21.41 30.69
N VAL A 532 2.01 -20.47 29.75
CA VAL A 532 1.70 -19.03 29.98
C VAL A 532 0.24 -18.80 30.40
N THR A 533 -0.71 -19.56 29.86
CA THR A 533 -2.12 -19.46 30.28
C THR A 533 -2.43 -20.12 31.63
N GLN A 534 -1.55 -20.98 32.15
CA GLN A 534 -1.68 -21.66 33.44
C GLN A 534 -1.01 -20.91 34.60
N ASP A 535 -0.18 -19.90 34.33
CA ASP A 535 0.41 -19.02 35.33
C ASP A 535 -0.66 -18.46 36.29
N GLU A 536 -0.50 -18.72 37.60
CA GLU A 536 -1.45 -18.29 38.65
C GLU A 536 -1.76 -16.79 38.59
N THR A 537 -0.74 -15.98 38.31
CA THR A 537 -0.82 -14.53 38.16
C THR A 537 -1.67 -14.11 36.96
N VAL A 538 -1.54 -14.78 35.81
CA VAL A 538 -2.31 -14.54 34.59
C VAL A 538 -3.76 -14.95 34.83
N LEU A 539 -4.00 -16.12 35.46
CA LEU A 539 -5.33 -16.57 35.86
C LEU A 539 -6.02 -15.60 36.83
N ALA A 540 -5.29 -15.07 37.82
CA ALA A 540 -5.81 -14.07 38.75
C ALA A 540 -6.20 -12.75 38.04
N LEU A 541 -5.41 -12.29 37.08
CA LEU A 541 -5.74 -11.13 36.25
C LEU A 541 -6.95 -11.40 35.33
N GLN A 542 -7.04 -12.58 34.71
CA GLN A 542 -8.22 -12.98 33.93
C GLN A 542 -9.50 -13.01 34.77
N LYS A 543 -9.42 -13.45 36.04
CA LYS A 543 -10.55 -13.42 36.97
C LYS A 543 -10.95 -11.98 37.31
N LYS A 544 -10.01 -11.13 37.70
CA LYS A 544 -10.25 -9.68 37.94
C LYS A 544 -10.87 -8.99 36.73
N LEU A 545 -10.38 -9.29 35.53
CA LEU A 545 -10.94 -8.76 34.28
C LEU A 545 -12.41 -9.15 34.09
N LYS A 546 -12.78 -10.42 34.34
CA LYS A 546 -14.19 -10.88 34.29
C LYS A 546 -15.05 -10.16 35.32
N GLU A 547 -14.57 -9.98 36.55
CA GLU A 547 -15.27 -9.24 37.61
C GLU A 547 -15.54 -7.79 37.20
N LYS A 548 -14.53 -7.07 36.67
CA LYS A 548 -14.68 -5.68 36.20
C LYS A 548 -15.57 -5.57 34.95
N GLN A 549 -15.56 -6.57 34.07
CA GLN A 549 -16.49 -6.63 32.94
C GLN A 549 -17.94 -6.76 33.41
N GLN A 550 -18.21 -7.62 34.41
CA GLN A 550 -19.54 -7.77 35.01
C GLN A 550 -19.98 -6.50 35.74
N GLU A 551 -19.10 -5.87 36.53
CA GLU A 551 -19.39 -4.60 37.22
C GLU A 551 -19.80 -3.50 36.22
N HIS A 552 -19.01 -3.29 35.17
CA HIS A 552 -19.31 -2.34 34.11
C HIS A 552 -20.63 -2.67 33.36
N GLN A 553 -20.93 -3.95 33.13
CA GLN A 553 -22.21 -4.35 32.53
C GLN A 553 -23.40 -4.04 33.46
N ARG A 554 -23.28 -4.25 34.78
CA ARG A 554 -24.32 -3.90 35.76
C ARG A 554 -24.59 -2.40 35.77
N LEU A 555 -23.55 -1.55 35.74
CA LEU A 555 -23.70 -0.10 35.67
C LEU A 555 -24.42 0.34 34.38
N LYS A 556 -24.02 -0.19 33.21
CA LYS A 556 -24.74 0.08 31.95
C LYS A 556 -26.20 -0.37 31.97
N GLN A 557 -26.52 -1.48 32.63
CA GLN A 557 -27.91 -1.92 32.81
C GLN A 557 -28.69 -1.01 33.76
N ALA A 558 -28.06 -0.41 34.76
CA ALA A 558 -28.68 0.58 35.64
C ALA A 558 -28.99 1.89 34.88
N GLU A 559 -28.06 2.40 34.09
CA GLU A 559 -28.27 3.55 33.17
C GLU A 559 -29.41 3.27 32.17
N GLY A 560 -29.42 2.08 31.57
CA GLY A 560 -30.46 1.62 30.64
C GLY A 560 -31.84 1.38 31.28
N LYS A 561 -31.92 1.25 32.61
CA LYS A 561 -33.17 1.21 33.37
C LYS A 561 -33.61 2.62 33.78
N LYS A 562 -32.71 3.50 34.23
CA LYS A 562 -33.02 4.91 34.52
C LYS A 562 -33.64 5.62 33.31
N THR A 563 -33.15 5.34 32.10
CA THR A 563 -33.69 5.84 30.81
C THR A 563 -34.97 5.16 30.33
N LYS A 564 -35.42 4.07 30.96
CA LYS A 564 -36.66 3.34 30.65
C LYS A 564 -37.71 3.39 31.75
N THR A 565 -37.50 4.18 32.80
CA THR A 565 -38.56 4.52 33.75
C THR A 565 -39.63 5.27 32.96
N PRO A 566 -40.91 4.83 32.96
CA PRO A 566 -41.87 5.30 31.98
C PRO A 566 -42.06 6.80 32.04
N GLU A 567 -42.24 7.41 30.86
CA GLU A 567 -42.88 8.72 30.74
C GLU A 567 -44.16 8.68 31.56
N ARG A 568 -44.18 9.37 32.70
CA ARG A 568 -45.44 9.65 33.40
C ARG A 568 -46.35 10.35 32.38
N PRO A 569 -47.64 9.97 32.31
CA PRO A 569 -48.49 10.31 31.18
C PRO A 569 -48.51 11.82 30.94
N VAL A 570 -48.69 12.17 29.66
CA VAL A 570 -48.55 13.52 29.08
C VAL A 570 -49.66 14.48 29.54
N GLY A 571 -49.87 14.62 30.85
CA GLY A 571 -50.73 15.64 31.46
C GLY A 571 -50.01 16.98 31.66
N ASN A 572 -48.69 16.94 31.92
CA ASN A 572 -47.91 18.16 32.11
C ASN A 572 -47.63 18.92 30.82
N SER A 573 -47.74 18.30 29.63
CA SER A 573 -47.66 19.04 28.36
C SER A 573 -48.89 19.91 28.15
N GLU A 574 -50.09 19.40 28.42
CA GLU A 574 -51.31 20.20 28.33
C GLU A 574 -51.37 21.29 29.41
N ILE A 575 -50.94 21.00 30.64
CA ILE A 575 -50.85 22.01 31.69
C ILE A 575 -49.79 23.06 31.35
N HIS A 576 -48.59 22.66 30.91
CA HIS A 576 -47.53 23.62 30.57
C HIS A 576 -47.86 24.42 29.30
N ASN A 577 -48.55 23.83 28.31
CA ASN A 577 -49.03 24.56 27.13
C ASN A 577 -50.26 25.42 27.44
N ARG A 578 -51.14 25.05 28.38
CA ARG A 578 -52.21 25.93 28.88
C ARG A 578 -51.64 27.10 29.67
N VAL A 579 -50.69 26.85 30.56
CA VAL A 579 -50.00 27.89 31.35
C VAL A 579 -49.17 28.79 30.43
N LYS A 580 -48.48 28.23 29.43
CA LYS A 580 -47.74 29.01 28.43
C LYS A 580 -48.67 29.80 27.51
N LYS A 581 -49.79 29.24 27.05
CA LYS A 581 -50.81 30.01 26.33
C LYS A 581 -51.45 31.08 27.20
N SER A 582 -51.75 30.82 28.47
CA SER A 582 -52.28 31.86 29.35
C SER A 582 -51.25 32.94 29.68
N LEU A 583 -49.95 32.61 29.68
CA LEU A 583 -48.86 33.58 29.81
C LEU A 583 -48.68 34.38 28.52
N GLU A 584 -48.73 33.75 27.35
CA GLU A 584 -48.69 34.42 26.03
C GLU A 584 -49.95 35.28 25.80
N GLU A 585 -51.14 34.84 26.23
CA GLU A 585 -52.38 35.63 26.23
C GLU A 585 -52.34 36.77 27.26
N LEU A 586 -51.69 36.58 28.42
CA LEU A 586 -51.45 37.66 29.39
C LEU A 586 -50.40 38.65 28.90
N GLU A 587 -49.31 38.21 28.26
CA GLU A 587 -48.29 39.08 27.64
C GLU A 587 -48.90 39.86 26.48
N LEU A 588 -49.65 39.21 25.57
CA LEU A 588 -50.38 39.89 24.50
C LEU A 588 -51.43 40.87 25.05
N SER A 589 -52.14 40.51 26.12
CA SER A 589 -53.09 41.42 26.79
C SER A 589 -52.36 42.60 27.46
N LEU A 590 -51.19 42.37 28.05
CA LEU A 590 -50.35 43.40 28.67
C LEU A 590 -49.73 44.33 27.63
N GLU A 591 -49.17 43.80 26.53
CA GLU A 591 -48.70 44.56 25.38
C GLU A 591 -49.83 45.38 24.78
N HIS A 592 -51.00 44.78 24.59
CA HIS A 592 -52.18 45.49 24.06
C HIS A 592 -52.69 46.55 25.06
N HIS A 593 -52.52 46.36 26.37
CA HIS A 593 -52.89 47.36 27.38
C HIS A 593 -51.82 48.47 27.52
N ILE A 594 -50.53 48.16 27.36
CA ILE A 594 -49.42 49.11 27.34
C ILE A 594 -49.50 49.96 26.08
N GLN A 595 -49.71 49.37 24.90
CA GLN A 595 -49.97 50.10 23.66
C GLN A 595 -51.22 50.99 23.82
N ARG A 596 -52.33 50.44 24.33
CA ARG A 596 -53.57 51.21 24.57
C ARG A 596 -53.39 52.34 25.60
N ASN A 597 -52.44 52.23 26.53
CA ASN A 597 -52.10 53.31 27.45
C ASN A 597 -51.13 54.32 26.81
N ALA A 598 -50.15 53.88 26.01
CA ALA A 598 -49.24 54.75 25.27
C ALA A 598 -49.98 55.64 24.25
N TYR A 599 -50.98 55.09 23.55
CA TYR A 599 -51.88 55.84 22.67
C TYR A 599 -52.89 56.74 23.42
N ASN A 600 -53.05 56.60 24.74
CA ASN A 600 -53.87 57.49 25.58
C ASN A 600 -53.06 58.58 26.31
N VAL A 601 -51.72 58.55 26.20
CA VAL A 601 -50.80 59.57 26.77
C VAL A 601 -50.28 60.54 25.68
N SER A 602 -50.65 60.30 24.41
CA SER A 602 -50.25 61.09 23.24
C SER A 602 -51.42 61.89 22.63
N PHE A 603 -52.24 62.51 23.50
CA PHE A 603 -53.34 63.42 23.16
C PHE A 603 -53.16 64.78 23.85
#